data_AF-A0A8T6U5L1-F1
#
_entry.id   AF-A0A8T6U5L1-F1
#
_cell.length_a   1.000
_cell.length_b   1.000
_cell.length_c   1.000
_cell.angle_alpha   90.00
_cell.angle_beta   90.00
_cell.angle_gamma   90.00
#
_symmetry.space_group_name_H-M   'P 1'
#
loop_
_entity.id
_entity.type
_entity.pdbx_description
1 polymer ?
#
loop_
_entity_poly.entity_id
_entity_poly.type
_entity_poly.pdbx_seq_one_letter_code
_entity_poly.pdbx_strand_id
1 'polypeptide(L)'
;LWQVISIPAEIWSTEEKITTSSRENMNSIYEAQQYYYSKTQKFVPADSLEKLVMFLRSDSSLQSLSKLGNLTNQLYDRINQILDVPVLEAILPIIQSLDEIKGDLSFNTRYFKNYDDLMAQKESIESSLTKFESSSEFPDFCTVKNYVDSLYRLRERMNEYKLQNSALLAKGYVDSLNVFLPSIERGVVENFWTEEYQKMLNFVRAIKETDIVYKSSVADRLRKFSDRINSSIKDLSKTELQANVQMLKEQKSHVEELHRKFLEPDNFMLTNKYGVLSLDETDSLLINFSEENFYDPDTFDGQQRYIVAYNNDTGNLTVESPNLLDDFQNKLLEATNPIRDLPLFSYPQKVRNSLDSTIVVMNETKSTYRLNRYQEVLLDMKELIAEMQELNDVLFFRYSLNVKTFLDTVQTERRLSVLKPMIEDILNPIDTLAARTETGNVSDLREKLNEFGNKIQALDSLIQDQTPSRISSRIDPFYDSYKEV
;
A
#
# COMPACT_ATOMS: atom_id res chain seq x y z
N LEU A 1 31.71 30.42 -15.38
CA LEU A 1 31.39 29.16 -16.10
C LEU A 1 30.65 28.28 -15.12
N TRP A 2 29.32 28.23 -15.22
CA TRP A 2 28.51 27.31 -14.42
C TRP A 2 28.45 25.99 -15.19
N GLN A 3 29.03 24.92 -14.64
CA GLN A 3 28.82 23.59 -15.19
C GLN A 3 27.45 23.11 -14.74
N VAL A 4 26.53 22.99 -15.69
CA VAL A 4 25.26 22.28 -15.47
C VAL A 4 25.59 20.79 -15.54
N ILE A 5 25.55 20.12 -14.39
CA ILE A 5 25.64 18.65 -14.33
C ILE A 5 24.25 18.14 -14.72
N SER A 6 24.12 17.63 -15.94
CA SER A 6 22.92 16.91 -16.37
C SER A 6 22.97 15.48 -15.86
N ILE A 7 22.08 15.14 -14.91
CA ILE A 7 21.88 13.76 -14.45
C ILE A 7 21.04 13.02 -15.51
N PRO A 8 21.51 11.90 -16.08
CA PRO A 8 20.77 11.12 -17.07
C PRO A 8 19.38 10.69 -16.57
N ALA A 9 18.38 10.65 -17.48
CA ALA A 9 17.01 10.26 -17.17
C ALA A 9 16.91 8.83 -16.63
N GLU A 10 17.83 7.96 -17.03
CA GLU A 10 17.94 6.57 -16.61
C GLU A 10 18.19 6.46 -15.10
N ILE A 11 18.96 7.38 -14.52
CA ILE A 11 19.26 7.40 -13.08
C ILE A 11 17.98 7.65 -12.27
N TRP A 12 17.20 8.66 -12.66
CA TRP A 12 15.92 8.97 -12.00
C TRP A 12 14.92 7.82 -12.08
N SER A 13 14.82 7.17 -13.24
CA SER A 13 13.92 6.01 -13.41
C SER A 13 14.36 4.80 -12.58
N THR A 14 15.66 4.66 -12.36
CA THR A 14 16.22 3.59 -11.53
C THR A 14 16.00 3.87 -10.04
N GLU A 15 16.20 5.11 -9.59
CA GLU A 15 15.88 5.54 -8.21
C GLU A 15 14.40 5.37 -7.88
N GLU A 16 13.50 5.76 -8.80
CA GLU A 16 12.06 5.58 -8.62
C GLU A 16 11.68 4.09 -8.51
N LYS A 17 12.28 3.24 -9.36
CA LYS A 17 12.09 1.80 -9.31
C LYS A 17 12.59 1.21 -8.00
N ILE A 18 13.80 1.56 -7.56
CA ILE A 18 14.37 1.08 -6.29
C ILE A 18 13.50 1.49 -5.11
N THR A 19 13.08 2.76 -5.05
CA THR A 19 12.21 3.28 -3.99
C THR A 19 10.87 2.54 -3.96
N THR A 20 10.29 2.30 -5.13
CA THR A 20 9.01 1.57 -5.26
C THR A 20 9.16 0.13 -4.80
N SER A 21 10.18 -0.58 -5.29
CA SER A 21 10.46 -1.95 -4.87
C SER A 21 10.80 -2.05 -3.38
N SER A 22 11.48 -1.06 -2.81
CA SER A 22 11.77 -1.02 -1.37
C SER A 22 10.48 -0.93 -0.54
N ARG A 23 9.56 -0.04 -0.93
CA ARG A 23 8.23 0.07 -0.29
C ARG A 23 7.38 -1.17 -0.45
N GLU A 24 7.37 -1.77 -1.64
CA GLU A 24 6.65 -3.01 -1.91
C GLU A 24 7.19 -4.16 -1.06
N ASN A 25 8.51 -4.28 -0.91
CA ASN A 25 9.14 -5.30 -0.07
C ASN A 25 8.78 -5.10 1.42
N MET A 26 8.86 -3.88 1.94
CA MET A 26 8.44 -3.58 3.33
C MET A 26 6.98 -3.98 3.56
N ASN A 27 6.08 -3.58 2.65
CA ASN A 27 4.66 -3.92 2.76
C ASN A 27 4.43 -5.43 2.67
N SER A 28 5.14 -6.12 1.77
CA SER A 28 5.06 -7.57 1.63
C SER A 28 5.48 -8.30 2.91
N ILE A 29 6.57 -7.87 3.56
CA ILE A 29 7.02 -8.44 4.83
C ILE A 29 5.99 -8.18 5.94
N TYR A 30 5.45 -6.97 5.99
CA TYR A 30 4.43 -6.58 6.96
C TYR A 30 3.19 -7.47 6.83
N GLU A 31 2.63 -7.59 5.63
CA GLU A 31 1.46 -8.43 5.35
C GLU A 31 1.75 -9.91 5.60
N ALA A 32 2.94 -10.41 5.25
CA ALA A 32 3.34 -11.79 5.53
C ALA A 32 3.38 -12.10 7.03
N GLN A 33 3.92 -11.18 7.85
CA GLN A 33 3.94 -11.30 9.30
C GLN A 33 2.53 -11.21 9.91
N GLN A 34 1.68 -10.30 9.42
CA GLN A 34 0.28 -10.20 9.85
C GLN A 34 -0.50 -11.47 9.51
N TYR A 35 -0.33 -12.01 8.31
CA TYR A 35 -0.94 -13.27 7.91
C TYR A 35 -0.49 -14.42 8.82
N TYR A 36 0.82 -14.53 9.08
CA TYR A 36 1.36 -15.54 10.00
C TYR A 36 0.81 -15.38 11.43
N TYR A 37 0.74 -14.15 11.94
CA TYR A 37 0.17 -13.86 13.26
C TYR A 37 -1.31 -14.23 13.34
N SER A 38 -2.11 -13.92 12.31
CA SER A 38 -3.54 -14.27 12.29
C SER A 38 -3.78 -15.77 12.49
N LYS A 39 -2.87 -16.62 11.98
CA LYS A 39 -2.96 -18.08 12.04
C LYS A 39 -2.32 -18.69 13.28
N THR A 40 -1.25 -18.09 13.79
CA THR A 40 -0.41 -18.68 14.86
C THR A 40 -0.46 -17.93 16.19
N GLN A 41 -1.03 -16.71 16.20
CA GLN A 41 -1.06 -15.76 17.30
C GLN A 41 0.34 -15.35 17.80
N LYS A 42 1.37 -15.48 16.95
CA LYS A 42 2.76 -15.13 17.22
C LYS A 42 3.40 -14.53 15.98
N PHE A 43 4.35 -13.62 16.14
CA PHE A 43 5.18 -13.14 15.03
C PHE A 43 6.42 -14.02 14.86
N VAL A 44 6.95 -14.07 13.63
CA VAL A 44 8.23 -14.72 13.36
C VAL A 44 9.36 -13.79 13.81
N PRO A 45 10.35 -14.28 14.59
CA PRO A 45 11.54 -13.51 14.93
C PRO A 45 12.28 -12.99 13.68
N ALA A 46 12.89 -11.80 13.78
CA ALA A 46 13.57 -11.15 12.66
C ALA A 46 14.74 -11.96 12.06
N ASP A 47 15.35 -12.84 12.85
CA ASP A 47 16.42 -13.76 12.47
C ASP A 47 15.91 -15.07 11.81
N SER A 48 14.59 -15.19 11.58
CA SER A 48 13.96 -16.39 11.06
C SER A 48 12.93 -16.10 9.95
N LEU A 49 13.06 -14.99 9.21
CA LEU A 49 12.09 -14.58 8.20
C LEU A 49 11.84 -15.64 7.12
N GLU A 50 12.81 -16.51 6.83
CA GLU A 50 12.69 -17.65 5.91
C GLU A 50 11.54 -18.60 6.30
N LYS A 51 11.18 -18.66 7.59
CA LYS A 51 10.02 -19.42 8.07
C LYS A 51 8.71 -18.88 7.51
N LEU A 52 8.61 -17.58 7.22
CA LEU A 52 7.43 -16.97 6.59
C LEU A 52 7.25 -17.51 5.17
N VAL A 53 8.31 -17.56 4.38
CA VAL A 53 8.27 -18.10 3.01
C VAL A 53 7.83 -19.56 3.03
N MET A 54 8.42 -20.37 3.92
CA MET A 54 8.01 -21.77 4.07
C MET A 54 6.55 -21.90 4.50
N PHE A 55 6.09 -21.07 5.44
CA PHE A 55 4.72 -21.07 5.93
C PHE A 55 3.73 -20.76 4.80
N LEU A 56 3.94 -19.65 4.08
CA LEU A 56 3.08 -19.23 2.96
C LEU A 56 3.06 -20.26 1.82
N ARG A 57 4.20 -20.87 1.51
CA ARG A 57 4.30 -21.96 0.52
C ARG A 57 3.57 -23.23 0.96
N SER A 58 3.51 -23.50 2.26
CA SER A 58 2.80 -24.65 2.81
C SER A 58 1.31 -24.43 3.01
N ASP A 59 0.82 -23.18 2.92
CA ASP A 59 -0.58 -22.86 3.09
C ASP A 59 -1.41 -23.35 1.89
N SER A 60 -2.18 -24.40 2.11
CA SER A 60 -2.97 -25.04 1.06
C SER A 60 -4.04 -24.13 0.47
N SER A 61 -4.52 -23.11 1.20
CA SER A 61 -5.54 -22.18 0.72
C SER A 61 -4.93 -21.17 -0.26
N LEU A 62 -3.79 -20.57 0.09
CA LEU A 62 -3.03 -19.67 -0.79
C LEU A 62 -2.55 -20.41 -2.04
N GLN A 63 -2.01 -21.62 -1.89
CA GLN A 63 -1.58 -22.42 -3.04
C GLN A 63 -2.76 -22.80 -3.95
N SER A 64 -3.92 -23.12 -3.36
CA SER A 64 -5.14 -23.39 -4.13
C SER A 64 -5.63 -22.16 -4.89
N LEU A 65 -5.54 -20.98 -4.28
CA LEU A 65 -5.95 -19.72 -4.89
C LEU A 65 -5.01 -19.30 -6.03
N SER A 66 -3.69 -19.38 -5.81
CA SER A 66 -2.68 -19.16 -6.85
C SER A 66 -2.89 -20.11 -8.04
N LYS A 67 -3.09 -21.40 -7.76
CA LYS A 67 -3.37 -22.40 -8.81
C LYS A 67 -4.67 -22.09 -9.54
N LEU A 68 -5.72 -21.66 -8.85
CA LEU A 68 -6.99 -21.26 -9.45
C LEU A 68 -6.84 -20.02 -10.36
N GLY A 69 -6.12 -19.00 -9.92
CA GLY A 69 -5.79 -17.82 -10.73
C GLY A 69 -5.02 -18.20 -11.99
N ASN A 70 -3.99 -19.04 -11.85
CA ASN A 70 -3.22 -19.55 -13.00
C ASN A 70 -4.07 -20.35 -14.00
N LEU A 71 -5.01 -21.17 -13.54
CA LEU A 71 -5.94 -21.91 -14.40
C LEU A 71 -6.98 -20.99 -15.06
N THR A 72 -7.43 -19.96 -14.35
CA THR A 72 -8.32 -18.92 -14.90
C THR A 72 -7.64 -18.17 -16.03
N ASN A 73 -6.41 -17.69 -15.80
CA ASN A 73 -5.63 -16.95 -16.80
C ASN A 73 -5.32 -17.83 -18.03
N GLN A 74 -5.01 -19.12 -17.83
CA GLN A 74 -4.87 -20.05 -18.95
C GLN A 74 -6.13 -20.11 -19.82
N LEU A 75 -7.33 -20.19 -19.23
CA LEU A 75 -8.57 -20.19 -20.02
C LEU A 75 -8.82 -18.82 -20.70
N TYR A 76 -8.57 -17.73 -19.98
CA TYR A 76 -8.66 -16.37 -20.51
C TYR A 76 -7.79 -16.18 -21.75
N ASP A 77 -6.52 -16.57 -21.67
CA ASP A 77 -5.56 -16.50 -22.76
C ASP A 77 -5.97 -17.38 -23.95
N ARG A 78 -6.50 -18.59 -23.69
CA ARG A 78 -7.02 -19.44 -24.77
C ARG A 78 -8.22 -18.82 -25.48
N ILE A 79 -9.15 -18.20 -24.75
CA ILE A 79 -10.29 -17.52 -25.37
C ILE A 79 -9.82 -16.30 -26.18
N ASN A 80 -8.84 -15.53 -25.70
CA ASN A 80 -8.25 -14.45 -26.50
C ASN A 80 -7.61 -14.98 -27.78
N GLN A 81 -6.79 -16.04 -27.70
CA GLN A 81 -6.18 -16.65 -28.89
C GLN A 81 -7.21 -17.14 -29.93
N ILE A 82 -8.42 -17.52 -29.49
CA ILE A 82 -9.53 -17.82 -30.40
C ILE A 82 -10.06 -16.54 -31.03
N LEU A 83 -10.35 -15.52 -30.22
CA LEU A 83 -10.88 -14.23 -30.70
C LEU A 83 -9.88 -13.49 -31.61
N ASP A 84 -8.59 -13.75 -31.46
CA ASP A 84 -7.48 -13.20 -32.26
C ASP A 84 -7.31 -13.93 -33.61
N VAL A 85 -8.10 -14.96 -33.90
CA VAL A 85 -8.14 -15.55 -35.26
C VAL A 85 -8.65 -14.45 -36.22
N PRO A 86 -7.93 -14.11 -37.31
CA PRO A 86 -8.18 -12.90 -38.09
C PRO A 86 -9.64 -12.71 -38.56
N VAL A 87 -10.34 -13.79 -38.91
CA VAL A 87 -11.75 -13.74 -39.31
C VAL A 87 -12.68 -13.38 -38.15
N LEU A 88 -12.38 -13.82 -36.92
CA LEU A 88 -13.15 -13.53 -35.72
C LEU A 88 -12.80 -12.15 -35.16
N GLU A 89 -11.52 -11.77 -35.23
CA GLU A 89 -11.03 -10.43 -34.91
C GLU A 89 -11.72 -9.37 -35.79
N ALA A 90 -12.00 -9.68 -37.07
CA ALA A 90 -12.78 -8.81 -37.94
C ALA A 90 -14.28 -8.77 -37.59
N ILE A 91 -14.86 -9.87 -37.09
CA ILE A 91 -16.29 -9.94 -36.72
C ILE A 91 -16.57 -9.20 -35.40
N LEU A 92 -15.66 -9.24 -34.44
CA LEU A 92 -15.88 -8.68 -33.11
C LEU A 92 -16.19 -7.17 -33.10
N PRO A 93 -15.46 -6.30 -33.82
CA PRO A 93 -15.80 -4.89 -33.95
C PRO A 93 -17.17 -4.65 -34.61
N ILE A 94 -17.63 -5.54 -35.49
CA ILE A 94 -18.96 -5.45 -36.09
C ILE A 94 -20.02 -5.58 -35.00
N ILE A 95 -19.89 -6.60 -34.14
CA ILE A 95 -20.80 -6.85 -33.02
C ILE A 95 -20.86 -5.63 -32.09
N GLN A 96 -19.70 -5.19 -31.60
CA GLN A 96 -19.61 -4.05 -30.68
C GLN A 96 -20.25 -2.79 -31.26
N SER A 97 -19.94 -2.50 -32.53
CA SER A 97 -20.44 -1.28 -33.18
C SER A 97 -21.94 -1.33 -33.47
N LEU A 98 -22.51 -2.52 -33.74
CA LEU A 98 -23.97 -2.67 -33.90
C LEU A 98 -24.72 -2.35 -32.62
N ASP A 99 -24.25 -2.88 -31.48
CA ASP A 99 -24.82 -2.60 -30.17
C ASP A 99 -24.70 -1.11 -29.82
N GLU A 100 -23.55 -0.49 -30.10
CA GLU A 100 -23.32 0.94 -29.91
C GLU A 100 -24.26 1.79 -30.76
N ILE A 101 -24.47 1.46 -32.04
CA ILE A 101 -25.41 2.17 -32.93
C ILE A 101 -26.83 2.07 -32.38
N LYS A 102 -27.31 0.87 -32.04
CA LYS A 102 -28.66 0.67 -31.49
C LYS A 102 -28.86 1.42 -30.18
N GLY A 103 -27.87 1.38 -29.30
CA GLY A 103 -27.85 2.13 -28.05
C GLY A 103 -27.97 3.64 -28.31
N ASP A 104 -27.19 4.17 -29.25
CA ASP A 104 -27.21 5.59 -29.61
C ASP A 104 -28.55 6.02 -30.24
N LEU A 105 -29.11 5.21 -31.14
CA LEU A 105 -30.42 5.48 -31.76
C LEU A 105 -31.52 5.51 -30.69
N SER A 106 -31.51 4.53 -29.77
CA SER A 106 -32.48 4.44 -28.68
C SER A 106 -32.37 5.60 -27.71
N PHE A 107 -31.16 5.88 -27.20
CA PHE A 107 -30.91 6.93 -26.21
C PHE A 107 -31.23 8.34 -26.73
N ASN A 108 -30.95 8.60 -28.01
CA ASN A 108 -31.15 9.92 -28.62
C ASN A 108 -32.54 10.12 -29.25
N THR A 109 -33.46 9.16 -29.12
CA THR A 109 -34.82 9.22 -29.67
C THR A 109 -35.53 10.54 -29.35
N ARG A 110 -35.34 11.09 -28.14
CA ARG A 110 -35.96 12.36 -27.72
C ARG A 110 -35.60 13.55 -28.62
N TYR A 111 -34.41 13.54 -29.24
CA TYR A 111 -33.97 14.61 -30.12
C TYR A 111 -34.57 14.44 -31.53
N PHE A 112 -34.72 13.20 -31.98
CA PHE A 112 -35.29 12.89 -33.29
C PHE A 112 -36.78 13.15 -33.36
N LYS A 113 -37.53 13.00 -32.24
CA LYS A 113 -38.99 13.19 -32.17
C LYS A 113 -39.51 14.53 -32.69
N ASN A 114 -38.67 15.57 -32.75
CA ASN A 114 -39.06 16.88 -33.27
C ASN A 114 -38.96 16.97 -34.80
N TYR A 115 -38.50 15.89 -35.46
CA TYR A 115 -38.23 15.80 -36.88
C TYR A 115 -38.77 14.47 -37.43
N ASP A 116 -39.96 14.50 -38.03
CA ASP A 116 -40.65 13.29 -38.51
C ASP A 116 -39.79 12.47 -39.50
N ASP A 117 -39.06 13.14 -40.39
CA ASP A 117 -38.15 12.49 -41.34
C ASP A 117 -36.99 11.76 -40.65
N LEU A 118 -36.46 12.31 -39.54
CA LEU A 118 -35.41 11.66 -38.77
C LEU A 118 -35.97 10.47 -37.97
N MET A 119 -37.19 10.57 -37.44
CA MET A 119 -37.85 9.45 -36.79
C MET A 119 -38.08 8.29 -37.77
N ALA A 120 -38.60 8.57 -38.96
CA ALA A 120 -38.82 7.55 -39.98
C ALA A 120 -37.51 6.87 -40.43
N GLN A 121 -36.44 7.65 -40.64
CA GLN A 121 -35.11 7.11 -40.96
C GLN A 121 -34.54 6.27 -39.82
N LYS A 122 -34.67 6.73 -38.58
CA LYS A 122 -34.24 5.99 -37.38
C LYS A 122 -34.93 4.64 -37.28
N GLU A 123 -36.25 4.59 -37.43
CA GLU A 123 -37.03 3.34 -37.41
C GLU A 123 -36.64 2.40 -38.57
N SER A 124 -36.42 2.96 -39.77
CA SER A 124 -35.93 2.17 -40.91
C SER A 124 -34.55 1.57 -40.63
N ILE A 125 -33.62 2.33 -40.04
CA ILE A 125 -32.28 1.83 -39.69
C ILE A 125 -32.40 0.76 -38.59
N GLU A 126 -33.18 0.97 -37.54
CA GLU A 126 -33.39 -0.04 -36.48
C GLU A 126 -33.95 -1.35 -37.05
N SER A 127 -34.89 -1.27 -38.00
CA SER A 127 -35.41 -2.44 -38.70
C SER A 127 -34.34 -3.16 -39.52
N SER A 128 -33.53 -2.43 -40.29
CA SER A 128 -32.41 -2.99 -41.05
C SER A 128 -31.34 -3.64 -40.17
N LEU A 129 -30.99 -3.01 -39.04
CA LEU A 129 -30.02 -3.56 -38.09
C LEU A 129 -30.55 -4.86 -37.45
N THR A 130 -31.85 -4.93 -37.17
CA THR A 130 -32.49 -6.17 -36.70
C THR A 130 -32.43 -7.25 -37.79
N LYS A 131 -32.68 -6.89 -39.05
CA LYS A 131 -32.49 -7.82 -40.18
C LYS A 131 -31.04 -8.29 -40.29
N PHE A 132 -30.06 -7.41 -40.08
CA PHE A 132 -28.64 -7.76 -40.09
C PHE A 132 -28.26 -8.78 -39.00
N GLU A 133 -29.04 -8.89 -37.93
CA GLU A 133 -28.73 -9.82 -36.85
C GLU A 133 -29.24 -11.24 -37.06
N SER A 134 -30.30 -11.40 -37.85
CA SER A 134 -31.02 -12.66 -38.01
C SER A 134 -31.46 -12.90 -39.45
N SER A 135 -30.70 -12.42 -40.43
CA SER A 135 -31.07 -12.52 -41.84
C SER A 135 -31.02 -13.97 -42.31
N SER A 136 -32.06 -14.40 -43.03
CA SER A 136 -32.05 -15.69 -43.75
C SER A 136 -31.16 -15.67 -45.00
N GLU A 137 -30.67 -14.50 -45.42
CA GLU A 137 -29.78 -14.36 -46.59
C GLU A 137 -28.32 -14.70 -46.27
N PHE A 138 -27.93 -14.63 -44.98
CA PHE A 138 -26.58 -14.95 -44.50
C PHE A 138 -26.64 -15.63 -43.11
N PRO A 139 -27.29 -16.81 -43.03
CA PRO A 139 -27.51 -17.51 -41.77
C PRO A 139 -26.21 -17.97 -41.09
N ASP A 140 -25.19 -18.38 -41.84
CA ASP A 140 -23.93 -18.86 -41.26
C ASP A 140 -23.13 -17.69 -40.68
N PHE A 141 -23.13 -16.51 -41.33
CA PHE A 141 -22.56 -15.30 -40.74
C PHE A 141 -23.26 -14.91 -39.42
N CYS A 142 -24.60 -14.89 -39.39
CA CYS A 142 -25.35 -14.56 -38.18
C CYS A 142 -25.00 -15.53 -37.04
N THR A 143 -24.90 -16.82 -37.36
CA THR A 143 -24.57 -17.88 -36.41
C THR A 143 -23.14 -17.73 -35.87
N VAL A 144 -22.15 -17.54 -36.75
CA VAL A 144 -20.75 -17.30 -36.36
C VAL A 144 -20.65 -16.07 -35.47
N LYS A 145 -21.28 -14.96 -35.87
CA LYS A 145 -21.32 -13.72 -35.10
C LYS A 145 -21.85 -13.95 -33.67
N ASN A 146 -22.94 -14.70 -33.51
CA ASN A 146 -23.51 -14.99 -32.19
C ASN A 146 -22.57 -15.82 -31.30
N TYR A 147 -21.82 -16.76 -31.89
CA TYR A 147 -20.82 -17.53 -31.14
C TYR A 147 -19.57 -16.72 -30.79
N VAL A 148 -19.16 -15.78 -31.65
CA VAL A 148 -18.09 -14.80 -31.33
C VAL A 148 -18.51 -13.91 -30.17
N ASP A 149 -19.72 -13.37 -30.18
CA ASP A 149 -20.27 -12.59 -29.05
C ASP A 149 -20.32 -13.43 -27.76
N SER A 150 -20.75 -14.69 -27.87
CA SER A 150 -20.80 -15.60 -26.71
C SER A 150 -19.40 -15.88 -26.12
N LEU A 151 -18.37 -16.07 -26.95
CA LEU A 151 -16.98 -16.19 -26.49
C LEU A 151 -16.46 -14.90 -25.85
N TYR A 152 -16.77 -13.75 -26.46
CA TYR A 152 -16.39 -12.45 -25.92
C TYR A 152 -17.01 -12.21 -24.53
N ARG A 153 -18.31 -12.49 -24.37
CA ARG A 153 -19.00 -12.39 -23.08
C ARG A 153 -18.46 -13.38 -22.06
N LEU A 154 -18.16 -14.60 -22.48
CA LEU A 154 -17.57 -15.62 -21.61
C LEU A 154 -16.19 -15.18 -21.08
N ARG A 155 -15.40 -14.51 -21.92
CA ARG A 155 -14.12 -13.90 -21.53
C ARG A 155 -14.32 -12.82 -20.47
N GLU A 156 -15.24 -11.89 -20.69
CA GLU A 156 -15.49 -10.78 -19.75
C GLU A 156 -16.06 -11.26 -18.40
N ARG A 157 -16.86 -12.33 -18.41
CA ARG A 157 -17.61 -12.84 -17.26
C ARG A 157 -17.07 -14.16 -16.75
N MET A 158 -15.77 -14.41 -16.90
CA MET A 158 -15.17 -15.70 -16.53
C MET A 158 -15.28 -16.01 -15.04
N ASN A 159 -15.39 -14.97 -14.21
CA ASN A 159 -15.63 -15.06 -12.77
C ASN A 159 -17.10 -15.36 -12.40
N GLU A 160 -18.06 -15.25 -13.32
CA GLU A 160 -19.48 -15.56 -13.08
C GLU A 160 -19.79 -17.05 -13.23
N TYR A 161 -18.86 -17.82 -13.78
CA TYR A 161 -19.02 -19.25 -14.04
C TYR A 161 -17.91 -20.07 -13.40
N LYS A 162 -18.21 -21.34 -13.12
CA LYS A 162 -17.19 -22.32 -12.75
C LYS A 162 -16.25 -22.55 -13.93
N LEU A 163 -14.94 -22.65 -13.69
CA LEU A 163 -13.95 -22.80 -14.77
C LEU A 163 -14.21 -24.02 -15.68
N GLN A 164 -14.67 -25.14 -15.10
CA GLN A 164 -15.07 -26.32 -15.88
C GLN A 164 -16.20 -25.99 -16.88
N ASN A 165 -17.23 -25.28 -16.40
CA ASN A 165 -18.35 -24.88 -17.25
C ASN A 165 -17.91 -23.86 -18.30
N SER A 166 -17.06 -22.91 -17.93
CA SER A 166 -16.49 -21.93 -18.87
C SER A 166 -15.69 -22.62 -19.97
N ALA A 167 -14.81 -23.56 -19.63
CA ALA A 167 -14.03 -24.32 -20.61
C ALA A 167 -14.93 -25.17 -21.51
N LEU A 168 -15.99 -25.77 -20.97
CA LEU A 168 -16.97 -26.54 -21.74
C LEU A 168 -17.77 -25.65 -22.71
N LEU A 169 -18.19 -24.46 -22.27
CA LEU A 169 -18.88 -23.48 -23.11
C LEU A 169 -17.96 -22.96 -24.21
N ALA A 170 -16.72 -22.58 -23.88
CA ALA A 170 -15.72 -22.16 -24.86
C ALA A 170 -15.50 -23.26 -25.91
N LYS A 171 -15.35 -24.52 -25.48
CA LYS A 171 -15.27 -25.67 -26.37
C LYS A 171 -16.48 -25.75 -27.31
N GLY A 172 -17.71 -25.69 -26.78
CA GLY A 172 -18.93 -25.77 -27.57
C GLY A 172 -19.08 -24.63 -28.58
N TYR A 173 -18.66 -23.41 -28.22
CA TYR A 173 -18.65 -22.27 -29.13
C TYR A 173 -17.62 -22.46 -30.25
N VAL A 174 -16.40 -22.90 -29.93
CA VAL A 174 -15.35 -23.19 -30.93
C VAL A 174 -15.75 -24.34 -31.85
N ASP A 175 -16.42 -25.36 -31.31
CA ASP A 175 -16.98 -26.46 -32.10
C ASP A 175 -17.98 -25.94 -33.13
N SER A 176 -18.89 -25.07 -32.70
CA SER A 176 -19.89 -24.47 -33.57
C SER A 176 -19.25 -23.55 -34.62
N LEU A 177 -18.29 -22.72 -34.21
CA LEU A 177 -17.53 -21.88 -35.14
C LEU A 177 -16.83 -22.73 -36.21
N ASN A 178 -16.22 -23.86 -35.86
CA ASN A 178 -15.60 -24.76 -36.84
C ASN A 178 -16.58 -25.35 -37.87
N VAL A 179 -17.86 -25.48 -37.50
CA VAL A 179 -18.92 -26.00 -38.38
C VAL A 179 -19.40 -24.92 -39.35
N PHE A 180 -19.69 -23.71 -38.86
CA PHE A 180 -20.34 -22.66 -39.66
C PHE A 180 -19.35 -21.72 -40.36
N LEU A 181 -18.16 -21.51 -39.81
CA LEU A 181 -17.16 -20.61 -40.37
C LEU A 181 -16.78 -20.90 -41.84
N PRO A 182 -16.60 -22.17 -42.27
CA PRO A 182 -16.24 -22.46 -43.67
C PRO A 182 -17.24 -21.96 -44.71
N SER A 183 -18.49 -21.74 -44.31
CA SER A 183 -19.63 -21.45 -45.20
C SER A 183 -20.12 -20.00 -45.13
N ILE A 184 -19.44 -19.12 -44.39
CA ILE A 184 -19.91 -17.74 -44.19
C ILE A 184 -20.10 -16.97 -45.51
N GLU A 185 -21.24 -16.30 -45.62
CA GLU A 185 -21.70 -15.65 -46.86
C GLU A 185 -21.12 -14.24 -47.04
N ARG A 186 -19.79 -14.09 -46.99
CA ARG A 186 -19.07 -12.80 -46.94
C ARG A 186 -19.53 -11.77 -47.99
N GLY A 187 -19.70 -12.19 -49.25
CA GLY A 187 -20.12 -11.30 -50.32
C GLY A 187 -21.57 -10.81 -50.17
N VAL A 188 -22.45 -11.64 -49.62
CA VAL A 188 -23.86 -11.26 -49.35
C VAL A 188 -23.91 -10.24 -48.20
N VAL A 189 -23.14 -10.49 -47.15
CA VAL A 189 -22.98 -9.57 -46.01
C VAL A 189 -22.44 -8.21 -46.44
N GLU A 190 -21.41 -8.19 -47.29
CA GLU A 190 -20.81 -6.96 -47.82
C GLU A 190 -21.81 -6.15 -48.65
N ASN A 191 -22.56 -6.80 -49.54
CA ASN A 191 -23.59 -6.14 -50.34
C ASN A 191 -24.69 -5.55 -49.47
N PHE A 192 -25.21 -6.33 -48.52
CA PHE A 192 -26.22 -5.86 -47.57
C PHE A 192 -25.70 -4.64 -46.78
N TRP A 193 -24.50 -4.73 -46.21
CA TRP A 193 -23.95 -3.63 -45.42
C TRP A 193 -23.65 -2.38 -46.24
N THR A 194 -23.23 -2.52 -47.49
CA THR A 194 -22.93 -1.38 -48.36
C THR A 194 -24.16 -0.48 -48.53
N GLU A 195 -25.35 -1.08 -48.70
CA GLU A 195 -26.61 -0.34 -48.77
C GLU A 195 -26.95 0.33 -47.43
N GLU A 196 -26.83 -0.40 -46.33
CA GLU A 196 -27.13 0.12 -44.98
C GLU A 196 -26.16 1.21 -44.54
N TYR A 197 -24.88 1.11 -44.93
CA TYR A 197 -23.87 2.11 -44.67
C TYR A 197 -24.22 3.43 -45.36
N GLN A 198 -24.69 3.41 -46.62
CA GLN A 198 -25.15 4.63 -47.29
C GLN A 198 -26.39 5.23 -46.61
N LYS A 199 -27.34 4.40 -46.16
CA LYS A 199 -28.50 4.86 -45.38
C LYS A 199 -28.05 5.57 -44.10
N MET A 200 -27.10 4.99 -43.36
CA MET A 200 -26.55 5.61 -42.16
C MET A 200 -25.80 6.92 -42.43
N LEU A 201 -25.00 6.99 -43.51
CA LEU A 201 -24.31 8.23 -43.88
C LEU A 201 -25.30 9.37 -44.23
N ASN A 202 -26.40 9.04 -44.92
CA ASN A 202 -27.47 9.98 -45.21
C ASN A 202 -28.17 10.44 -43.92
N PHE A 203 -28.45 9.53 -43.00
CA PHE A 203 -29.04 9.86 -41.71
C PHE A 203 -28.12 10.76 -40.86
N VAL A 204 -26.82 10.46 -40.82
CA VAL A 204 -25.80 11.30 -40.17
C VAL A 204 -25.79 12.71 -40.77
N ARG A 205 -25.86 12.84 -42.10
CA ARG A 205 -25.92 14.13 -42.77
C ARG A 205 -27.19 14.90 -42.39
N ALA A 206 -28.33 14.22 -42.40
CA ALA A 206 -29.61 14.81 -42.02
C ALA A 206 -29.59 15.32 -40.56
N ILE A 207 -29.02 14.57 -39.62
CA ILE A 207 -28.86 15.04 -38.23
C ILE A 207 -27.99 16.31 -38.18
N LYS A 208 -26.89 16.37 -38.94
CA LYS A 208 -25.98 17.53 -38.95
C LYS A 208 -26.61 18.80 -39.53
N GLU A 209 -27.67 18.67 -40.31
CA GLU A 209 -28.43 19.79 -40.85
C GLU A 209 -29.48 20.35 -39.85
N THR A 210 -29.65 19.69 -38.70
CA THR A 210 -30.59 20.11 -37.63
C THR A 210 -29.88 20.73 -36.43
N ASP A 211 -30.66 21.28 -35.49
CA ASP A 211 -30.16 21.82 -34.22
C ASP A 211 -29.61 20.74 -33.25
N ILE A 212 -29.81 19.45 -33.56
CA ILE A 212 -29.34 18.31 -32.75
C ILE A 212 -27.82 18.31 -32.63
N VAL A 213 -27.09 18.79 -33.64
CA VAL A 213 -25.62 18.85 -33.64
C VAL A 213 -25.05 19.67 -32.48
N TYR A 214 -25.80 20.66 -31.99
CA TYR A 214 -25.40 21.47 -30.83
C TYR A 214 -25.79 20.85 -29.48
N LYS A 215 -26.61 19.80 -29.49
CA LYS A 215 -27.19 19.15 -28.30
C LYS A 215 -26.64 17.74 -28.06
N SER A 216 -26.10 17.09 -29.08
CA SER A 216 -25.58 15.73 -29.01
C SER A 216 -24.55 15.47 -30.11
N SER A 217 -23.50 14.72 -29.79
CA SER A 217 -22.52 14.22 -30.77
C SER A 217 -22.96 12.91 -31.45
N VAL A 218 -24.26 12.60 -31.44
CA VAL A 218 -24.80 11.33 -31.95
C VAL A 218 -24.47 11.12 -33.42
N ALA A 219 -24.48 12.17 -34.26
CA ALA A 219 -24.11 12.07 -35.66
C ALA A 219 -22.66 11.60 -35.86
N ASP A 220 -21.73 12.10 -35.04
CA ASP A 220 -20.31 11.73 -35.14
C ASP A 220 -20.06 10.32 -34.60
N ARG A 221 -20.77 9.92 -33.53
CA ARG A 221 -20.68 8.55 -32.99
C ARG A 221 -21.26 7.52 -33.95
N LEU A 222 -22.46 7.75 -34.49
CA LEU A 222 -23.07 6.90 -35.52
C LEU A 222 -22.15 6.75 -36.73
N ARG A 223 -21.54 7.85 -37.20
CA ARG A 223 -20.54 7.80 -38.27
C ARG A 223 -19.34 6.92 -37.88
N LYS A 224 -18.72 7.17 -36.73
CA LYS A 224 -17.57 6.40 -36.23
C LYS A 224 -17.87 4.89 -36.18
N PHE A 225 -19.01 4.50 -35.63
CA PHE A 225 -19.39 3.09 -35.50
C PHE A 225 -19.72 2.48 -36.86
N SER A 226 -20.42 3.20 -37.74
CA SER A 226 -20.68 2.75 -39.11
C SER A 226 -19.41 2.57 -39.94
N ASP A 227 -18.44 3.48 -39.80
CA ASP A 227 -17.13 3.43 -40.47
C ASP A 227 -16.29 2.25 -39.95
N ARG A 228 -16.41 1.93 -38.65
CA ARG A 228 -15.77 0.77 -38.03
C ARG A 228 -16.33 -0.54 -38.60
N ILE A 229 -17.65 -0.70 -38.68
CA ILE A 229 -18.27 -1.89 -39.28
C ILE A 229 -17.85 -2.03 -40.76
N ASN A 230 -17.88 -0.92 -41.52
CA ASN A 230 -17.50 -0.93 -42.93
C ASN A 230 -16.04 -1.36 -43.12
N SER A 231 -15.13 -0.86 -42.28
CA SER A 231 -13.72 -1.28 -42.31
C SER A 231 -13.56 -2.77 -41.96
N SER A 232 -14.24 -3.22 -40.91
CA SER A 232 -14.21 -4.62 -40.47
C SER A 232 -14.80 -5.61 -41.49
N ILE A 233 -15.85 -5.24 -42.22
CA ILE A 233 -16.39 -6.06 -43.31
C ILE A 233 -15.40 -6.14 -44.48
N LYS A 234 -14.72 -5.04 -44.80
CA LYS A 234 -13.64 -5.06 -45.80
C LYS A 234 -12.49 -5.96 -45.36
N ASP A 235 -12.11 -5.96 -44.09
CA ASP A 235 -11.05 -6.83 -43.60
C ASP A 235 -11.51 -8.29 -43.59
N LEU A 236 -12.76 -8.56 -43.20
CA LEU A 236 -13.39 -9.88 -43.31
C LEU A 236 -13.33 -10.43 -44.75
N SER A 237 -13.61 -9.59 -45.75
CA SER A 237 -13.55 -9.98 -47.17
C SER A 237 -12.14 -10.37 -47.64
N LYS A 238 -11.09 -9.78 -47.04
CA LYS A 238 -9.68 -10.03 -47.38
C LYS A 238 -9.09 -11.25 -46.67
N THR A 239 -9.72 -11.73 -45.60
CA THR A 239 -9.19 -12.88 -44.84
C THR A 239 -9.16 -14.17 -45.67
N GLU A 240 -8.12 -14.99 -45.47
CA GLU A 240 -8.03 -16.31 -46.09
C GLU A 240 -8.79 -17.34 -45.24
N LEU A 241 -10.01 -17.68 -45.66
CA LEU A 241 -10.93 -18.48 -44.84
C LEU A 241 -10.38 -19.87 -44.51
N GLN A 242 -9.69 -20.52 -45.45
CA GLN A 242 -9.11 -21.85 -45.22
C GLN A 242 -8.03 -21.83 -44.13
N ALA A 243 -7.14 -20.84 -44.15
CA ALA A 243 -6.11 -20.65 -43.11
C ALA A 243 -6.75 -20.39 -41.74
N ASN A 244 -7.77 -19.53 -41.69
CA ASN A 244 -8.50 -19.23 -40.45
C ASN A 244 -9.20 -20.47 -39.87
N VAL A 245 -9.82 -21.30 -40.71
CA VAL A 245 -10.42 -22.58 -40.29
C VAL A 245 -9.36 -23.51 -39.72
N GLN A 246 -8.15 -23.55 -40.29
CA GLN A 246 -7.07 -24.37 -39.75
C GLN A 246 -6.57 -23.85 -38.39
N MET A 247 -6.42 -22.53 -38.23
CA MET A 247 -6.09 -21.91 -36.94
C MET A 247 -7.16 -22.22 -35.89
N LEU A 248 -8.44 -22.15 -36.25
CA LEU A 248 -9.54 -22.44 -35.34
C LEU A 248 -9.59 -23.93 -34.92
N LYS A 249 -9.22 -24.85 -35.81
CA LYS A 249 -9.05 -26.28 -35.47
C LYS A 249 -7.91 -26.50 -34.48
N GLU A 250 -6.82 -25.77 -34.61
CA GLU A 250 -5.72 -25.82 -33.65
C GLU A 250 -6.18 -25.28 -32.28
N GLN A 251 -6.84 -24.12 -32.24
CA GLN A 251 -7.34 -23.56 -30.99
C GLN A 251 -8.40 -24.45 -30.32
N LYS A 252 -9.22 -25.15 -31.12
CA LYS A 252 -10.12 -26.19 -30.60
C LYS A 252 -9.36 -27.24 -29.81
N SER A 253 -8.27 -27.79 -30.37
CA SER A 253 -7.49 -28.82 -29.68
C SER A 253 -6.88 -28.32 -28.37
N HIS A 254 -6.44 -27.05 -28.32
CA HIS A 254 -5.93 -26.43 -27.09
C HIS A 254 -6.99 -26.26 -26.02
N VAL A 255 -8.21 -25.85 -26.40
CA VAL A 255 -9.33 -25.74 -25.43
C VAL A 255 -9.78 -27.12 -24.96
N GLU A 256 -9.79 -28.13 -25.83
CA GLU A 256 -10.10 -29.51 -25.44
C GLU A 256 -9.08 -30.08 -24.46
N GLU A 257 -7.79 -29.82 -24.69
CA GLU A 257 -6.73 -30.19 -23.75
C GLU A 257 -6.90 -29.49 -22.41
N LEU A 258 -7.19 -28.18 -22.42
CA LEU A 258 -7.39 -27.41 -21.19
C LEU A 258 -8.63 -27.89 -20.42
N HIS A 259 -9.74 -28.18 -21.10
CA HIS A 259 -10.92 -28.75 -20.48
C HIS A 259 -10.61 -30.12 -19.86
N ARG A 260 -9.86 -30.99 -20.56
CA ARG A 260 -9.42 -32.28 -19.99
C ARG A 260 -8.54 -32.08 -18.75
N LYS A 261 -7.60 -31.14 -18.79
CA LYS A 261 -6.75 -30.76 -17.65
C LYS A 261 -7.58 -30.32 -16.45
N PHE A 262 -8.67 -29.59 -16.66
CA PHE A 262 -9.56 -29.16 -15.56
C PHE A 262 -10.31 -30.34 -14.93
N LEU A 263 -10.57 -31.41 -15.68
CA LEU A 263 -11.24 -32.61 -15.19
C LEU A 263 -10.30 -33.61 -14.49
N GLU A 264 -8.99 -33.40 -14.54
CA GLU A 264 -8.03 -34.24 -13.83
C GLU A 264 -8.23 -34.15 -12.30
N PRO A 265 -8.02 -35.24 -11.54
CA PRO A 265 -8.24 -35.27 -10.09
C PRO A 265 -7.59 -34.10 -9.33
N ASP A 266 -6.38 -33.71 -9.74
CA ASP A 266 -5.59 -32.65 -9.10
C ASP A 266 -6.13 -31.23 -9.35
N ASN A 267 -7.03 -31.06 -10.32
CA ASN A 267 -7.61 -29.78 -10.72
C ASN A 267 -9.13 -29.75 -10.56
N PHE A 268 -9.79 -30.90 -10.47
CA PHE A 268 -11.25 -31.01 -10.51
C PHE A 268 -11.93 -30.19 -9.40
N MET A 269 -11.49 -30.35 -8.16
CA MET A 269 -12.08 -29.62 -7.04
C MET A 269 -11.81 -28.10 -7.09
N LEU A 270 -10.68 -27.70 -7.69
CA LEU A 270 -10.32 -26.29 -7.85
C LEU A 270 -11.15 -25.64 -8.96
N THR A 271 -11.21 -26.28 -10.12
CA THR A 271 -11.88 -25.75 -11.33
C THR A 271 -13.41 -25.84 -11.29
N ASN A 272 -13.96 -26.56 -10.31
CA ASN A 272 -15.38 -26.50 -9.95
C ASN A 272 -15.76 -25.22 -9.16
N LYS A 273 -14.79 -24.34 -8.87
CA LYS A 273 -15.00 -22.98 -8.33
C LYS A 273 -15.08 -21.94 -9.45
N TYR A 274 -15.59 -20.76 -9.11
CA TYR A 274 -15.62 -19.58 -9.99
C TYR A 274 -14.19 -19.12 -10.34
N GLY A 275 -14.01 -18.59 -11.55
CA GLY A 275 -12.72 -18.06 -12.00
C GLY A 275 -12.26 -16.84 -11.19
N VAL A 276 -10.95 -16.67 -11.04
CA VAL A 276 -10.30 -15.54 -10.37
C VAL A 276 -9.38 -14.85 -11.38
N LEU A 277 -9.84 -13.73 -11.94
CA LEU A 277 -9.08 -12.95 -12.95
C LEU A 277 -7.98 -12.10 -12.33
N SER A 278 -8.18 -11.68 -11.08
CA SER A 278 -7.20 -10.94 -10.29
C SER A 278 -7.29 -11.39 -8.84
N LEU A 279 -6.13 -11.57 -8.22
CA LEU A 279 -6.03 -11.71 -6.78
C LEU A 279 -6.25 -10.34 -6.13
N ASP A 280 -6.70 -10.30 -4.89
CA ASP A 280 -6.63 -9.06 -4.13
C ASP A 280 -5.16 -8.71 -3.82
N GLU A 281 -4.91 -7.47 -3.41
CA GLU A 281 -3.55 -6.96 -3.22
C GLU A 281 -2.78 -7.80 -2.18
N THR A 282 -3.42 -8.15 -1.06
CA THR A 282 -2.79 -8.94 0.00
C THR A 282 -2.47 -10.36 -0.47
N ASP A 283 -3.40 -11.09 -1.06
CA ASP A 283 -3.16 -12.45 -1.56
C ASP A 283 -2.08 -12.44 -2.65
N SER A 284 -2.06 -11.43 -3.51
CA SER A 284 -1.01 -11.24 -4.51
C SER A 284 0.37 -11.05 -3.87
N LEU A 285 0.48 -10.20 -2.84
CA LEU A 285 1.72 -10.01 -2.09
C LEU A 285 2.18 -11.31 -1.41
N LEU A 286 1.26 -12.02 -0.76
CA LEU A 286 1.56 -13.27 -0.05
C LEU A 286 1.98 -14.40 -0.99
N ILE A 287 1.34 -14.53 -2.15
CA ILE A 287 1.64 -15.57 -3.14
C ILE A 287 2.99 -15.33 -3.81
N ASN A 288 3.34 -14.06 -4.06
CA ASN A 288 4.61 -13.68 -4.67
C ASN A 288 5.75 -13.49 -3.66
N PHE A 289 5.49 -13.70 -2.37
CA PHE A 289 6.46 -13.53 -1.31
C PHE A 289 7.63 -14.53 -1.41
N SER A 290 8.84 -14.01 -1.37
CA SER A 290 10.08 -14.75 -1.57
C SER A 290 11.20 -14.20 -0.68
N GLU A 291 12.35 -14.88 -0.69
CA GLU A 291 13.52 -14.44 0.08
C GLU A 291 14.10 -13.13 -0.45
N GLU A 292 13.91 -12.80 -1.73
CA GLU A 292 14.35 -11.52 -2.31
C GLU A 292 13.67 -10.33 -1.62
N ASN A 293 12.43 -10.51 -1.14
CA ASN A 293 11.70 -9.46 -0.45
C ASN A 293 12.30 -9.09 0.92
N PHE A 294 13.17 -9.93 1.49
CA PHE A 294 13.82 -9.64 2.77
C PHE A 294 14.89 -8.56 2.70
N TYR A 295 15.38 -8.26 1.49
CA TYR A 295 16.51 -7.38 1.28
C TYR A 295 16.05 -6.03 0.73
N ASP A 296 16.65 -4.97 1.23
CA ASP A 296 16.38 -3.61 0.78
C ASP A 296 17.22 -3.30 -0.45
N PRO A 297 16.60 -3.12 -1.63
CA PRO A 297 17.35 -2.82 -2.86
C PRO A 297 17.98 -1.42 -2.84
N ASP A 298 17.58 -0.57 -1.88
CA ASP A 298 18.07 0.80 -1.73
C ASP A 298 19.40 0.88 -0.97
N THR A 299 19.92 -0.24 -0.45
CA THR A 299 21.25 -0.26 0.19
C THR A 299 22.37 -0.34 -0.85
N PHE A 300 23.55 0.17 -0.52
CA PHE A 300 24.70 0.19 -1.43
C PHE A 300 25.09 -1.18 -2.00
N ASP A 301 24.88 -2.25 -1.23
CA ASP A 301 25.14 -3.64 -1.62
C ASP A 301 23.88 -4.42 -2.04
N GLY A 302 22.67 -3.85 -1.87
CA GLY A 302 21.38 -4.50 -2.07
C GLY A 302 21.16 -5.76 -1.22
N GLN A 303 21.93 -5.93 -0.13
CA GLN A 303 21.95 -7.16 0.67
C GLN A 303 21.63 -6.95 2.14
N GLN A 304 21.37 -5.72 2.57
CA GLN A 304 20.92 -5.50 3.95
C GLN A 304 19.46 -5.89 4.09
N ARG A 305 19.14 -6.59 5.17
CA ARG A 305 17.78 -7.03 5.45
C ARG A 305 16.97 -5.92 6.10
N TYR A 306 15.67 -5.90 5.82
CA TYR A 306 14.73 -5.06 6.57
C TYR A 306 14.71 -5.42 8.05
N ILE A 307 14.56 -4.40 8.89
CA ILE A 307 14.46 -4.55 10.34
C ILE A 307 13.00 -4.79 10.68
N VAL A 308 12.69 -5.98 11.21
CA VAL A 308 11.34 -6.31 11.67
C VAL A 308 11.33 -6.27 13.20
N ALA A 309 10.46 -5.44 13.77
CA ALA A 309 10.29 -5.35 15.21
C ALA A 309 8.80 -5.44 15.57
N TYR A 310 8.50 -6.17 16.63
CA TYR A 310 7.16 -6.29 17.17
C TYR A 310 7.19 -6.06 18.68
N ASN A 311 6.19 -5.37 19.19
CA ASN A 311 6.01 -5.15 20.61
C ASN A 311 4.88 -6.07 21.11
N ASN A 312 5.23 -7.04 21.97
CA ASN A 312 4.27 -8.01 22.50
C ASN A 312 3.16 -7.38 23.35
N ASP A 313 3.43 -6.26 24.01
CA ASP A 313 2.48 -5.59 24.90
C ASP A 313 1.46 -4.72 24.13
N THR A 314 1.86 -4.19 22.97
CA THR A 314 1.01 -3.32 22.13
C THR A 314 0.49 -4.01 20.87
N GLY A 315 1.02 -5.18 20.49
CA GLY A 315 0.70 -5.87 19.24
C GLY A 315 1.20 -5.15 17.98
N ASN A 316 1.97 -4.08 18.12
CA ASN A 316 2.44 -3.28 16.99
C ASN A 316 3.59 -3.99 16.26
N LEU A 317 3.43 -4.17 14.96
CA LEU A 317 4.46 -4.64 14.03
C LEU A 317 5.02 -3.45 13.25
N THR A 318 6.34 -3.42 13.10
CA THR A 318 7.07 -2.42 12.32
C THR A 318 8.07 -3.11 11.41
N VAL A 319 8.19 -2.60 10.18
CA VAL A 319 9.17 -3.02 9.20
C VAL A 319 9.88 -1.75 8.73
N GLU A 320 11.19 -1.68 8.93
CA GLU A 320 11.99 -0.48 8.68
C GLU A 320 13.13 -0.77 7.69
N SER A 321 13.33 0.15 6.75
CA SER A 321 14.44 0.12 5.78
C SER A 321 15.75 0.53 6.45
N PRO A 322 16.81 -0.28 6.40
CA PRO A 322 18.10 0.08 7.00
C PRO A 322 18.72 1.32 6.35
N ASN A 323 18.57 1.51 5.03
CA ASN A 323 19.11 2.69 4.33
C ASN A 323 18.44 3.99 4.80
N LEU A 324 17.10 3.98 4.89
CA LEU A 324 16.35 5.14 5.39
C LEU A 324 16.67 5.45 6.85
N LEU A 325 16.95 4.42 7.66
CA LEU A 325 17.37 4.62 9.05
C LEU A 325 18.77 5.23 9.15
N ASP A 326 19.72 4.81 8.32
CA ASP A 326 21.07 5.40 8.30
C ASP A 326 21.02 6.88 7.85
N ASP A 327 20.26 7.20 6.82
CA ASP A 327 20.03 8.59 6.37
C ASP A 327 19.37 9.45 7.44
N PHE A 328 18.33 8.92 8.09
CA PHE A 328 17.63 9.60 9.17
C PHE A 328 18.54 9.80 10.39
N GLN A 329 19.30 8.77 10.76
CA GLN A 329 20.28 8.84 11.86
C GLN A 329 21.35 9.89 11.56
N ASN A 330 21.88 9.94 10.34
CA ASN A 330 22.86 10.95 9.95
C ASN A 330 22.30 12.37 10.10
N LYS A 331 21.07 12.63 9.63
CA LYS A 331 20.39 13.92 9.80
C LYS A 331 20.14 14.26 11.26
N LEU A 332 19.70 13.30 12.06
CA LEU A 332 19.50 13.49 13.50
C LEU A 332 20.80 13.77 14.22
N LEU A 333 21.88 13.05 13.92
CA LEU A 333 23.20 13.31 14.48
C LEU A 333 23.69 14.69 14.08
N GLU A 334 23.52 15.10 12.82
CA GLU A 334 23.89 16.44 12.35
C GLU A 334 23.11 17.55 13.09
N ALA A 335 21.83 17.34 13.37
CA ALA A 335 20.99 18.28 14.13
C ALA A 335 21.33 18.30 15.63
N THR A 336 21.70 17.16 16.21
CA THR A 336 21.95 17.03 17.66
C THR A 336 23.40 17.31 18.07
N ASN A 337 24.36 17.11 17.17
CA ASN A 337 25.79 17.33 17.42
C ASN A 337 26.12 18.74 17.95
N PRO A 338 25.55 19.84 17.42
CA PRO A 338 25.86 21.19 17.91
C PRO A 338 25.45 21.42 19.36
N ILE A 339 24.39 20.74 19.82
CA ILE A 339 23.83 20.93 21.17
C ILE A 339 24.31 19.86 22.15
N ARG A 340 24.84 18.73 21.66
CA ARG A 340 25.27 17.59 22.48
C ARG A 340 26.21 17.96 23.62
N ASP A 341 27.19 18.81 23.32
CA ASP A 341 28.28 19.14 24.24
C ASP A 341 28.01 20.46 25.01
N LEU A 342 26.77 20.96 25.01
CA LEU A 342 26.41 22.14 25.78
C LEU A 342 26.57 21.89 27.29
N PRO A 343 27.21 22.81 28.04
CA PRO A 343 27.41 22.65 29.48
C PRO A 343 26.12 22.41 30.27
N LEU A 344 24.99 22.96 29.77
CA LEU A 344 23.66 22.79 30.33
C LEU A 344 23.30 21.32 30.56
N PHE A 345 23.61 20.42 29.62
CA PHE A 345 23.20 19.01 29.73
C PHE A 345 24.08 18.19 30.67
N SER A 346 25.23 18.73 31.10
CA SER A 346 26.04 18.16 32.18
C SER A 346 25.54 18.55 33.58
N TYR A 347 24.72 19.60 33.66
CA TYR A 347 24.31 20.22 34.91
C TYR A 347 23.31 19.37 35.73
N PRO A 348 22.27 18.75 35.14
CA PRO A 348 21.37 17.85 35.87
C PRO A 348 22.10 16.72 36.60
N GLN A 349 23.10 16.10 35.96
CA GLN A 349 23.88 15.04 36.58
C GLN A 349 24.69 15.54 37.77
N LYS A 350 25.28 16.74 37.68
CA LYS A 350 26.03 17.34 38.79
C LYS A 350 25.12 17.65 39.97
N VAL A 351 23.95 18.24 39.71
CA VAL A 351 22.93 18.51 40.74
C VAL A 351 22.50 17.20 41.40
N ARG A 352 22.18 16.17 40.60
CA ARG A 352 21.76 14.87 41.11
C ARG A 352 22.85 14.22 41.97
N ASN A 353 24.09 14.23 41.51
CA ASN A 353 25.23 13.72 42.28
C ASN A 353 25.44 14.47 43.60
N SER A 354 25.24 15.80 43.61
CA SER A 354 25.34 16.61 44.83
C SER A 354 24.27 16.20 45.85
N LEU A 355 23.00 16.13 45.42
CA LEU A 355 21.90 15.71 46.28
C LEU A 355 22.04 14.26 46.77
N ASP A 356 22.38 13.32 45.89
CA ASP A 356 22.57 11.92 46.27
C ASP A 356 23.72 11.77 47.28
N SER A 357 24.80 12.54 47.13
CA SER A 357 25.91 12.57 48.10
C SER A 357 25.45 13.11 49.46
N THR A 358 24.68 14.20 49.48
CA THR A 358 24.11 14.76 50.72
C THR A 358 23.16 13.76 51.40
N ILE A 359 22.30 13.07 50.64
CA ILE A 359 21.39 12.04 51.16
C ILE A 359 22.18 10.88 51.78
N VAL A 360 23.29 10.45 51.16
CA VAL A 360 24.17 9.41 51.71
C VAL A 360 24.73 9.86 53.07
N VAL A 361 25.31 11.05 53.15
CA VAL A 361 25.87 11.61 54.40
C VAL A 361 24.81 11.72 55.50
N MET A 362 23.60 12.19 55.17
CA MET A 362 22.48 12.27 56.12
C MET A 362 22.10 10.88 56.67
N ASN A 363 21.99 9.88 55.80
CA ASN A 363 21.64 8.52 56.21
C ASN A 363 22.73 7.84 57.04
N GLU A 364 24.00 8.04 56.69
CA GLU A 364 25.15 7.55 57.46
C GLU A 364 25.21 8.20 58.85
N THR A 365 25.02 9.51 58.93
CA THR A 365 25.01 10.27 60.19
C THR A 365 23.85 9.85 61.07
N LYS A 366 22.65 9.70 60.49
CA LYS A 366 21.47 9.15 61.17
C LYS A 366 21.74 7.82 61.84
N SER A 367 22.38 6.90 61.13
CA SER A 367 22.71 5.55 61.62
C SER A 367 23.77 5.62 62.73
N THR A 368 24.88 6.31 62.45
CA THR A 368 26.07 6.41 63.31
C THR A 368 25.76 7.05 64.65
N TYR A 369 25.03 8.18 64.64
CA TYR A 369 24.72 8.94 65.85
C TYR A 369 23.35 8.62 66.44
N ARG A 370 22.65 7.61 65.90
CA ARG A 370 21.32 7.16 66.35
C ARG A 370 20.32 8.31 66.44
N LEU A 371 20.30 9.16 65.41
CA LEU A 371 19.43 10.36 65.37
C LEU A 371 17.93 10.03 65.43
N ASN A 372 17.54 8.77 65.27
CA ASN A 372 16.18 8.27 65.47
C ASN A 372 15.57 8.59 66.84
N ARG A 373 16.39 8.98 67.83
CA ARG A 373 15.94 9.39 69.17
C ARG A 373 15.48 10.84 69.26
N TYR A 374 15.72 11.64 68.22
CA TYR A 374 15.35 13.06 68.12
C TYR A 374 14.29 13.19 67.03
N GLN A 375 13.02 13.21 67.44
CA GLN A 375 11.89 13.06 66.51
C GLN A 375 11.80 14.19 65.48
N GLU A 376 12.02 15.44 65.90
CA GLU A 376 11.99 16.62 65.02
C GLU A 376 13.09 16.54 63.95
N VAL A 377 14.34 16.29 64.36
CA VAL A 377 15.48 16.07 63.43
C VAL A 377 15.22 14.93 62.45
N LEU A 378 14.61 13.83 62.90
CA LEU A 378 14.30 12.69 62.03
C LEU A 378 13.20 13.02 61.02
N LEU A 379 12.19 13.80 61.42
CA LEU A 379 11.08 14.18 60.55
C LEU A 379 11.57 15.09 59.44
N ASP A 380 12.25 16.19 59.78
CA ASP A 380 12.78 17.18 58.84
C ASP A 380 13.76 16.54 57.86
N MET A 381 14.63 15.64 58.35
CA MET A 381 15.55 14.91 57.49
C MET A 381 14.83 13.96 56.52
N LYS A 382 13.72 13.31 56.93
CA LYS A 382 12.95 12.44 56.04
C LYS A 382 12.19 13.23 54.99
N GLU A 383 11.57 14.34 55.39
CA GLU A 383 10.86 15.26 54.48
C GLU A 383 11.83 15.82 53.44
N LEU A 384 12.98 16.32 53.88
CA LEU A 384 14.01 16.83 52.99
C LEU A 384 14.53 15.77 52.00
N ILE A 385 14.80 14.53 52.46
CA ILE A 385 15.21 13.44 51.57
C ILE A 385 14.12 13.12 50.54
N ALA A 386 12.85 13.08 50.94
CA ALA A 386 11.74 12.83 50.03
C ALA A 386 11.63 13.94 48.97
N GLU A 387 11.69 15.20 49.37
CA GLU A 387 11.65 16.33 48.43
C GLU A 387 12.85 16.37 47.49
N MET A 388 14.06 16.02 47.95
CA MET A 388 15.24 15.90 47.09
C MET A 388 15.08 14.82 46.02
N GLN A 389 14.33 13.74 46.32
CA GLN A 389 14.03 12.68 45.36
C GLN A 389 13.03 13.13 44.29
N GLU A 390 12.16 14.09 44.60
CA GLU A 390 11.15 14.69 43.71
C GLU A 390 11.70 15.80 42.79
N LEU A 391 13.03 15.95 42.66
CA LEU A 391 13.65 16.95 41.78
C LEU A 391 13.19 16.85 40.30
N ASN A 392 12.74 15.67 39.87
CA ASN A 392 12.19 15.46 38.53
C ASN A 392 10.91 16.27 38.25
N ASP A 393 10.26 16.83 39.26
CA ASP A 393 9.08 17.69 39.08
C ASP A 393 9.45 19.15 38.76
N VAL A 394 10.71 19.53 38.95
CA VAL A 394 11.22 20.85 38.56
C VAL A 394 11.36 20.91 37.04
N LEU A 395 10.61 21.82 36.40
CA LEU A 395 10.48 21.89 34.93
C LEU A 395 11.84 21.97 34.22
N PHE A 396 12.71 22.89 34.64
CA PHE A 396 14.02 23.06 34.01
C PHE A 396 14.89 21.81 34.13
N PHE A 397 14.89 21.16 35.30
CA PHE A 397 15.64 19.93 35.54
C PHE A 397 15.10 18.78 34.68
N ARG A 398 13.78 18.56 34.69
CA ARG A 398 13.10 17.54 33.91
C ARG A 398 13.37 17.67 32.42
N TYR A 399 13.21 18.87 31.88
CA TYR A 399 13.41 19.10 30.45
C TYR A 399 14.87 18.94 30.05
N SER A 400 15.81 19.42 30.88
CA SER A 400 17.24 19.21 30.62
C SER A 400 17.61 17.73 30.63
N LEU A 401 17.02 16.96 31.55
CA LEU A 401 17.21 15.51 31.63
C LEU A 401 16.60 14.78 30.42
N ASN A 402 15.36 15.10 30.04
CA ASN A 402 14.69 14.48 28.89
C ASN A 402 15.46 14.70 27.59
N VAL A 403 15.92 15.94 27.35
CA VAL A 403 16.72 16.26 26.16
C VAL A 403 18.07 15.54 26.20
N LYS A 404 18.72 15.47 27.37
CA LYS A 404 19.96 14.70 27.54
C LYS A 404 19.76 13.20 27.26
N THR A 405 18.71 12.59 27.80
CA THR A 405 18.36 11.19 27.54
C THR A 405 18.16 10.94 26.05
N PHE A 406 17.43 11.83 25.35
CA PHE A 406 17.28 11.73 23.90
C PHE A 406 18.62 11.84 23.16
N LEU A 407 19.47 12.82 23.51
CA LEU A 407 20.80 12.99 22.89
C LEU A 407 21.70 11.75 23.07
N ASP A 408 21.53 11.03 24.18
CA ASP A 408 22.25 9.77 24.44
C ASP A 408 21.65 8.60 23.66
N THR A 409 20.31 8.52 23.57
CA THR A 409 19.63 7.47 22.82
C THR A 409 19.88 7.57 21.31
N VAL A 410 19.86 8.76 20.70
CA VAL A 410 20.13 8.97 19.27
C VAL A 410 21.51 8.45 18.83
N GLN A 411 22.49 8.39 19.74
CA GLN A 411 23.83 7.87 19.45
C GLN A 411 23.87 6.36 19.32
N THR A 412 22.92 5.65 19.94
CA THR A 412 22.99 4.19 20.09
C THR A 412 21.84 3.47 19.41
N GLU A 413 20.67 4.10 19.35
CA GLU A 413 19.48 3.57 18.71
C GLU A 413 19.33 4.10 17.28
N ARG A 414 19.00 3.21 16.35
CA ARG A 414 18.79 3.55 14.94
C ARG A 414 17.32 3.44 14.54
N ARG A 415 16.50 2.72 15.31
CA ARG A 415 15.11 2.42 14.96
C ARG A 415 14.23 3.65 15.06
N LEU A 416 13.54 3.96 13.97
CA LEU A 416 12.63 5.11 13.91
C LEU A 416 11.44 4.93 14.85
N SER A 417 10.93 3.70 14.97
CA SER A 417 9.86 3.32 15.90
C SER A 417 10.18 3.62 17.37
N VAL A 418 11.46 3.63 17.74
CA VAL A 418 11.91 4.00 19.09
C VAL A 418 12.17 5.51 19.17
N LEU A 419 12.84 6.08 18.17
CA LEU A 419 13.24 7.49 18.18
C LEU A 419 12.06 8.45 18.00
N LYS A 420 11.04 8.09 17.20
CA LYS A 420 9.91 8.97 16.89
C LYS A 420 9.12 9.41 18.13
N PRO A 421 8.67 8.51 19.02
CA PRO A 421 8.04 8.93 20.27
C PRO A 421 8.93 9.87 21.09
N MET A 422 10.24 9.57 21.16
CA MET A 422 11.18 10.42 21.90
C MET A 422 11.34 11.81 21.27
N ILE A 423 11.32 11.91 19.93
CA ILE A 423 11.32 13.20 19.22
C ILE A 423 10.07 13.99 19.60
N GLU A 424 8.89 13.37 19.57
CA GLU A 424 7.63 14.03 19.93
C GLU A 424 7.66 14.50 21.39
N ASP A 425 8.23 13.71 22.30
CA ASP A 425 8.36 14.03 23.73
C ASP A 425 9.31 15.19 24.03
N ILE A 426 10.34 15.42 23.19
CA ILE A 426 11.34 16.47 23.39
C ILE A 426 11.03 17.79 22.69
N LEU A 427 10.07 17.86 21.75
CA LEU A 427 9.77 19.11 21.02
C LEU A 427 9.48 20.26 21.99
N ASN A 428 8.53 20.04 22.92
CA ASN A 428 8.17 21.02 23.94
C ASN A 428 9.33 21.33 24.93
N PRO A 429 10.06 20.33 25.47
CA PRO A 429 11.26 20.56 26.26
C PRO A 429 12.33 21.40 25.57
N ILE A 430 12.66 21.13 24.30
CA ILE A 430 13.70 21.85 23.56
C ILE A 430 13.30 23.32 23.37
N ASP A 431 12.08 23.58 22.91
CA ASP A 431 11.58 24.94 22.72
C ASP A 431 11.57 25.74 24.04
N THR A 432 11.12 25.08 25.11
CA THR A 432 11.10 25.70 26.44
C THR A 432 12.51 26.00 26.96
N LEU A 433 13.45 25.08 26.78
CA LEU A 433 14.85 25.29 27.18
C LEU A 433 15.52 26.38 26.35
N ALA A 434 15.25 26.45 25.03
CA ALA A 434 15.76 27.50 24.17
C ALA A 434 15.28 28.87 24.64
N ALA A 435 13.97 29.05 24.83
CA ALA A 435 13.39 30.31 25.31
C ALA A 435 13.92 30.72 26.70
N ARG A 436 14.09 29.74 27.61
CA ARG A 436 14.64 30.00 28.95
C ARG A 436 16.12 30.33 28.93
N THR A 437 16.89 29.71 28.03
CA THR A 437 18.31 30.03 27.86
C THR A 437 18.51 31.44 27.30
N GLU A 438 17.69 31.86 26.33
CA GLU A 438 17.72 33.22 25.78
C GLU A 438 17.37 34.29 26.82
N THR A 439 16.40 34.00 27.68
CA THR A 439 15.94 34.91 28.75
C THR A 439 16.75 34.80 30.05
N GLY A 440 17.68 33.85 30.15
CA GLY A 440 18.43 33.54 31.37
C GLY A 440 17.54 33.04 32.53
N ASN A 441 16.33 32.56 32.23
CA ASN A 441 15.33 32.21 33.23
C ASN A 441 15.47 30.75 33.70
N VAL A 442 16.27 30.56 34.75
CA VAL A 442 16.46 29.29 35.49
C VAL A 442 15.91 29.37 36.92
N SER A 443 14.93 30.25 37.15
CA SER A 443 14.50 30.61 38.51
C SER A 443 13.91 29.44 39.27
N ASP A 444 13.15 28.56 38.63
CA ASP A 444 12.51 27.40 39.27
C ASP A 444 13.53 26.41 39.86
N LEU A 445 14.58 26.08 39.11
CA LEU A 445 15.65 25.22 39.62
C LEU A 445 16.47 25.93 40.69
N ARG A 446 16.81 27.20 40.49
CA ARG A 446 17.56 27.98 41.49
C ARG A 446 16.78 28.11 42.80
N GLU A 447 15.49 28.43 42.73
CA GLU A 447 14.61 28.55 43.89
C GLU A 447 14.53 27.24 44.64
N LYS A 448 14.36 26.11 43.93
CA LYS A 448 14.30 24.79 44.58
C LYS A 448 15.63 24.38 45.21
N LEU A 449 16.77 24.66 44.56
CA LEU A 449 18.09 24.40 45.13
C LEU A 449 18.37 25.27 46.35
N ASN A 450 18.01 26.56 46.30
CA ASN A 450 18.09 27.45 47.46
C ASN A 450 17.19 27.00 48.61
N GLU A 451 15.98 26.52 48.30
CA GLU A 451 15.08 25.93 49.29
C GLU A 451 15.74 24.73 49.98
N PHE A 452 16.36 23.82 49.22
CA PHE A 452 17.13 22.71 49.79
C PHE A 452 18.29 23.19 50.66
N GLY A 453 19.11 24.13 50.17
CA GLY A 453 20.21 24.71 50.94
C GLY A 453 19.76 25.29 52.29
N ASN A 454 18.68 26.07 52.28
CA ASN A 454 18.11 26.66 53.49
C ASN A 454 17.57 25.59 54.45
N LYS A 455 16.89 24.57 53.94
CA LYS A 455 16.39 23.44 54.75
C LYS A 455 17.54 22.63 55.35
N ILE A 456 18.64 22.43 54.61
CA ILE A 456 19.84 21.77 55.12
C ILE A 456 20.48 22.58 56.25
N GLN A 457 20.65 23.89 56.10
CA GLN A 457 21.20 24.77 57.14
C GLN A 457 20.31 24.82 58.40
N ALA A 458 18.99 24.84 58.20
CA ALA A 458 18.03 24.76 59.30
C ALA A 458 18.15 23.42 60.04
N LEU A 459 18.30 22.31 59.30
CA LEU A 459 18.51 20.99 59.87
C LEU A 459 19.84 20.90 60.64
N ASP A 460 20.93 21.49 60.12
CA ASP A 460 22.22 21.56 60.80
C ASP A 460 22.10 22.34 62.13
N SER A 461 21.38 23.46 62.12
CA SER A 461 21.10 24.26 63.33
C SER A 461 20.25 23.49 64.34
N LEU A 462 19.21 22.80 63.86
CA LEU A 462 18.33 21.97 64.69
C LEU A 462 19.11 20.81 65.34
N ILE A 463 20.06 20.20 64.64
CA ILE A 463 20.94 19.17 65.19
C ILE A 463 21.81 19.76 66.31
N GLN A 464 22.34 20.97 66.14
CA GLN A 464 23.14 21.63 67.17
C GLN A 464 22.33 21.93 68.44
N ASP A 465 21.06 22.33 68.29
CA ASP A 465 20.18 22.73 69.40
C ASP A 465 19.52 21.54 70.12
N GLN A 466 19.04 20.54 69.37
CA GLN A 466 18.23 19.43 69.89
C GLN A 466 19.05 18.21 70.31
N THR A 467 20.33 18.13 69.92
CA THR A 467 21.21 17.02 70.32
C THR A 467 22.24 17.46 71.37
N PRO A 468 22.61 16.57 72.33
CA PRO A 468 23.62 16.90 73.33
C PRO A 468 24.94 17.32 72.69
N SER A 469 25.62 18.33 73.25
CA SER A 469 26.84 18.92 72.69
C SER A 469 27.96 17.90 72.40
N ARG A 470 27.98 16.75 73.10
CA ARG A 470 28.94 15.65 72.84
C ARG A 470 28.70 14.90 71.52
N ILE A 471 27.49 14.97 70.99
CA ILE A 471 27.05 14.36 69.74
C ILE A 471 27.10 15.40 68.63
N SER A 472 26.49 16.58 68.81
CA SER A 472 26.50 17.64 67.79
C SER A 472 27.90 18.12 67.42
N SER A 473 28.84 18.18 68.36
CA SER A 473 30.23 18.58 68.05
C SER A 473 31.02 17.55 67.22
N ARG A 474 30.42 16.39 66.91
CA ARG A 474 31.03 15.30 66.13
C ARG A 474 30.32 15.08 64.79
N ILE A 475 29.21 15.78 64.57
CA ILE A 475 28.48 15.76 63.30
C ILE A 475 29.01 16.92 62.48
N ASP A 476 29.65 16.61 61.36
CA ASP A 476 30.01 17.63 60.38
C ASP A 476 28.72 18.18 59.74
N PRO A 477 28.62 19.50 59.49
CA PRO A 477 27.44 20.10 58.87
C PRO A 477 27.10 19.43 57.54
N PHE A 478 25.84 19.07 57.34
CA PHE A 478 25.38 18.52 56.07
C PHE A 478 25.51 19.54 54.93
N TYR A 479 25.39 20.83 55.24
CA TYR A 479 25.58 21.89 54.25
C TYR A 479 26.97 21.86 53.60
N ASP A 480 28.01 21.43 54.31
CA ASP A 480 29.36 21.31 53.74
C ASP A 480 29.46 20.22 52.67
N SER A 481 28.58 19.21 52.75
CA SER A 481 28.44 18.17 51.72
C SER A 481 27.56 18.62 50.54
N TYR A 482 26.74 19.65 50.74
CA TYR A 482 25.89 20.25 49.71
C TYR A 482 26.67 21.34 48.97
N LYS A 483 27.18 20.99 47.79
CA LYS A 483 27.74 21.99 46.89
C LYS A 483 26.61 22.61 46.09
N GLU A 484 26.43 23.93 46.21
CA GLU A 484 25.64 24.70 45.27
C GLU A 484 26.31 24.54 43.88
N VAL A 485 25.67 23.78 42.99
CA VAL A 485 26.22 23.41 41.68
C VAL A 485 25.97 24.52 40.67
#